data_AF-A0A7U4DQ53-F1
#
_entry.id   AF-A0A7U4DQ53-F1
#
_cell.length_a   1.000
_cell.length_b   1.000
_cell.length_c   1.000
_cell.angle_alpha   90.00
_cell.angle_beta   90.00
_cell.angle_gamma   90.00
#
_symmetry.space_group_name_H-M   'P 1'
#
loop_
_entity.id
_entity.type
_entity.pdbx_description
1 polymer ?
#
loop_
_entity_poly.entity_id
_entity_poly.type
_entity_poly.pdbx_seq_one_letter_code
_entity_poly.pdbx_strand_id
1 'polypeptide(L)'
;MKKVHVPTGEPAGRIVCPQCGNNKNFVEIAENVLVTTHYLQNGDGSFTPQENTTEIYGDVKFICGKCGQDMTRFHAHFLEMSF
;
A
#
# COMPACT_ATOMS: atom_id res chain seq x y z
N MET A 1 24.96 -25.67 13.10
CA MET A 1 24.24 -24.59 12.37
C MET A 1 23.50 -25.23 11.19
N LYS A 2 22.16 -25.26 11.19
CA LYS A 2 21.39 -25.81 10.07
C LYS A 2 21.41 -24.79 8.93
N LYS A 3 21.94 -25.19 7.76
CA LYS A 3 21.87 -24.38 6.53
C LYS A 3 20.42 -24.31 6.10
N VAL A 4 19.81 -23.14 6.16
CA VAL A 4 18.47 -22.91 5.61
C VAL A 4 18.62 -22.92 4.09
N HIS A 5 17.97 -23.89 3.44
CA HIS A 5 17.90 -23.94 1.98
C HIS A 5 16.87 -22.90 1.54
N VAL A 6 17.35 -21.80 0.96
CA VAL A 6 16.47 -20.81 0.34
C VAL A 6 16.03 -21.38 -1.01
N PRO A 7 14.72 -21.57 -1.25
CA PRO A 7 14.23 -22.06 -2.52
C PRO A 7 14.73 -21.16 -3.66
N THR A 8 15.21 -21.77 -4.74
CA THR A 8 15.70 -21.05 -5.92
C THR A 8 14.52 -20.88 -6.90
N GLY A 9 14.04 -19.64 -7.09
CA GLY A 9 12.91 -19.33 -7.99
C GLY A 9 12.20 -18.03 -7.64
N GLU A 10 11.27 -17.57 -8.50
CA GLU A 10 10.37 -16.47 -8.12
C GLU A 10 9.32 -16.97 -7.12
N PRO A 11 9.00 -16.21 -6.06
CA PRO A 11 7.96 -16.59 -5.12
C PRO A 11 6.62 -16.81 -5.85
N ALA A 12 5.91 -17.90 -5.53
CA ALA A 12 4.64 -18.23 -6.18
C ALA A 12 3.56 -17.14 -6.05
N GLY A 13 3.65 -16.29 -5.01
CA GLY A 13 2.77 -15.15 -4.79
C GLY A 13 3.21 -13.85 -5.48
N ARG A 14 4.25 -13.86 -6.31
CA ARG A 14 4.78 -12.63 -6.91
C ARG A 14 3.80 -12.03 -7.92
N ILE A 15 3.38 -10.79 -7.70
CA ILE A 15 2.53 -10.05 -8.64
C ILE A 15 3.39 -9.54 -9.81
N VAL A 16 2.95 -9.83 -11.03
CA VAL A 16 3.56 -9.34 -12.28
C VAL A 16 2.48 -8.67 -13.11
N CYS A 17 2.77 -7.47 -13.61
CA CYS A 17 1.88 -6.76 -14.53
C CYS A 17 1.81 -7.52 -15.87
N PRO A 18 0.61 -7.98 -16.29
CA PRO A 18 0.46 -8.75 -17.52
C PRO A 18 0.67 -7.91 -18.78
N GLN A 19 0.63 -6.57 -18.66
CA GLN A 19 0.77 -5.67 -19.80
C GLN A 19 2.23 -5.32 -20.12
N CYS A 20 3.08 -5.09 -19.11
CA CYS A 20 4.46 -4.62 -19.34
C CYS A 20 5.54 -5.45 -18.62
N GLY A 21 5.16 -6.55 -17.96
CA GLY A 21 6.06 -7.43 -17.21
C GLY A 21 6.63 -6.81 -15.93
N ASN A 22 6.17 -5.62 -15.52
CA ASN A 22 6.64 -5.00 -14.29
C ASN A 22 6.26 -5.85 -13.07
N ASN A 23 7.25 -6.14 -12.23
CA ASN A 23 7.13 -6.95 -11.03
C ASN A 23 7.84 -6.30 -9.82
N LYS A 24 7.96 -4.97 -9.85
CA LYS A 24 8.68 -4.16 -8.85
C LYS A 24 7.89 -2.94 -8.41
N ASN A 25 7.33 -2.17 -9.34
CA ASN A 25 6.73 -0.88 -9.03
C ASN A 25 5.21 -0.91 -9.16
N PHE A 26 4.50 -0.68 -8.07
CA PHE A 26 3.04 -0.63 -8.02
C PHE A 26 2.60 0.58 -7.18
N VAL A 27 1.39 1.06 -7.43
CA VAL A 27 0.81 2.23 -6.76
C VAL A 27 -0.58 1.85 -6.26
N GLU A 28 -0.87 2.17 -5.01
CA GLU A 28 -2.24 2.13 -4.49
C GLU A 28 -2.81 3.56 -4.50
N ILE A 29 -4.04 3.70 -4.96
CA ILE A 29 -4.76 4.98 -5.02
C ILE A 29 -6.08 4.79 -4.29
N ALA A 30 -6.24 5.46 -3.15
CA ALA A 30 -7.52 5.57 -2.46
C ALA A 30 -8.23 6.87 -2.89
N GLU A 31 -9.46 6.76 -3.39
CA GLU A 31 -10.27 7.90 -3.78
C GLU A 31 -11.20 8.34 -2.64
N ASN A 32 -11.52 9.64 -2.60
CA ASN A 32 -12.44 10.24 -1.62
C ASN A 32 -12.06 9.93 -0.15
N VAL A 33 -10.81 10.21 0.20
CA VAL A 33 -10.29 10.00 1.57
C VAL A 33 -10.57 11.23 2.43
N LEU A 34 -11.14 11.00 3.61
CA LEU A 34 -11.20 11.98 4.68
C LEU A 34 -10.16 11.64 5.73
N VAL A 35 -9.30 12.62 6.04
CA VAL A 35 -8.32 12.52 7.13
C VAL A 35 -8.69 13.54 8.18
N THR A 36 -8.96 13.07 9.39
CA THR A 36 -9.27 13.90 10.56
C THR A 36 -8.11 13.79 11.55
N THR A 37 -7.47 14.91 11.86
CA THR A 37 -6.40 14.98 12.87
C THR A 37 -6.84 15.87 14.01
N HIS A 38 -6.82 15.34 15.24
CA HIS A 38 -7.09 16.10 16.44
C HIS A 38 -5.79 16.70 16.98
N TYR A 39 -5.78 18.00 17.26
CA TYR A 39 -4.62 18.71 17.80
C TYR A 39 -4.90 19.30 19.18
N LEU A 40 -3.91 19.21 20.06
CA LEU A 40 -3.85 19.94 21.33
C LEU A 40 -2.92 21.13 21.17
N GLN A 41 -3.38 22.33 21.52
CA GLN A 41 -2.51 23.50 21.59
C GLN A 41 -1.75 23.52 22.92
N ASN A 42 -0.43 23.64 22.84
CA ASN A 42 0.49 23.69 23.97
C ASN A 42 0.54 25.10 24.57
N GLY A 43 1.06 25.23 25.80
CA GLY A 43 1.17 26.52 26.50
C GLY A 43 2.12 27.53 25.85
N ASP A 44 3.04 27.06 25.00
CA ASP A 44 3.93 27.90 24.19
C ASP A 44 3.31 28.31 22.84
N GLY A 45 2.06 27.89 22.57
CA GLY A 45 1.31 28.18 21.34
C GLY A 45 1.54 27.19 20.20
N SER A 46 2.43 26.20 20.35
CA SER A 46 2.60 25.11 19.39
C SER A 46 1.45 24.09 19.43
N PHE A 47 1.38 23.16 18.47
CA PHE A 47 0.33 22.14 18.41
C PHE A 47 0.91 20.73 18.41
N THR A 48 0.29 19.84 19.19
CA THR A 48 0.61 18.42 19.28
C THR A 48 -0.53 17.59 18.67
N PRO A 49 -0.29 16.76 17.64
CA PRO A 49 -1.32 15.84 17.15
C PRO A 49 -1.58 14.76 18.21
N GLN A 50 -2.85 14.51 18.54
CA GLN A 50 -3.25 13.51 19.53
C GLN A 50 -3.77 12.23 18.87
N GLU A 51 -4.68 12.38 17.91
CA GLU A 51 -5.35 11.27 17.26
C GLU A 51 -5.50 11.57 15.76
N ASN A 52 -5.45 10.52 14.95
CA ASN A 52 -5.72 10.59 13.53
C ASN A 52 -6.70 9.49 13.15
N THR A 53 -7.71 9.84 12.35
CA THR A 53 -8.63 8.91 11.74
C THR A 53 -8.58 9.11 10.24
N THR A 54 -8.50 8.00 9.50
CA THR A 54 -8.57 8.00 8.04
C THR A 54 -9.77 7.16 7.62
N GLU A 55 -10.67 7.77 6.87
CA GLU A 55 -11.85 7.13 6.30
C GLU A 55 -11.75 7.18 4.77
N ILE A 56 -11.99 6.04 4.11
CA ILE A 56 -11.97 5.93 2.65
C ILE A 56 -13.42 5.70 2.20
N TYR A 57 -13.98 6.65 1.44
CA TYR A 57 -15.36 6.55 0.96
C TYR A 57 -15.47 6.09 -0.50
N GLY A 58 -14.37 6.08 -1.24
CA GLY A 58 -14.30 5.65 -2.64
C GLY A 58 -13.61 4.30 -2.82
N ASP A 59 -13.32 3.97 -4.09
CA ASP A 59 -12.58 2.77 -4.43
C ASP A 59 -11.10 2.89 -4.06
N VAL A 60 -10.50 1.75 -3.69
CA VAL A 60 -9.05 1.60 -3.63
C VAL A 60 -8.59 0.89 -4.89
N LYS A 61 -7.78 1.56 -5.70
CA LYS A 61 -7.23 1.03 -6.95
C LYS A 61 -5.80 0.60 -6.75
N PHE A 62 -5.46 -0.55 -7.30
CA PHE A 62 -4.08 -1.03 -7.35
C PHE A 62 -3.59 -0.95 -8.79
N ILE A 63 -2.54 -0.18 -9.04
CA ILE A 63 -2.11 0.21 -10.39
C ILE A 63 -0.65 -0.21 -10.62
N CYS A 64 -0.34 -0.64 -11.84
CA CYS A 64 1.05 -0.84 -12.25
C CYS A 64 1.77 0.51 -12.36
N GLY A 65 2.79 0.74 -11.53
CA GLY A 65 3.56 1.99 -11.51
C GLY A 65 4.44 2.24 -12.74
N LYS A 66 4.54 1.28 -13.67
CA LYS A 66 5.33 1.44 -14.92
C LYS A 66 4.47 1.85 -16.12
N CYS A 67 3.27 1.27 -16.26
CA CYS A 67 2.44 1.45 -17.45
C CYS A 67 1.03 1.96 -17.17
N GLY A 68 0.66 2.15 -15.90
CA GLY A 68 -0.67 2.63 -15.51
C GLY A 68 -1.79 1.59 -15.61
N GLN A 69 -1.48 0.33 -15.95
CA GLN A 69 -2.48 -0.73 -16.02
C GLN A 69 -3.20 -0.91 -14.67
N ASP A 70 -4.52 -1.00 -14.71
CA ASP A 70 -5.34 -1.40 -13.57
C ASP A 70 -5.06 -2.86 -13.19
N MET A 71 -4.62 -3.04 -11.94
CA MET A 71 -4.24 -4.27 -11.29
C MET A 71 -5.11 -4.56 -10.06
N THR A 72 -6.21 -3.83 -9.85
CA THR A 72 -7.07 -3.86 -8.65
C THR A 72 -7.60 -5.26 -8.32
N ARG A 73 -7.75 -6.14 -9.32
CA ARG A 73 -8.08 -7.56 -9.09
C ARG A 73 -7.08 -8.32 -8.21
N PHE A 74 -5.86 -7.81 -8.06
CA PHE A 74 -4.80 -8.39 -7.23
C PHE A 74 -4.66 -7.70 -5.87
N HIS A 75 -5.52 -6.72 -5.56
CA HIS A 75 -5.40 -5.87 -4.38
C HIS A 75 -5.49 -6.66 -3.07
N ALA A 76 -6.45 -7.59 -2.95
CA ALA A 76 -6.57 -8.45 -1.76
C ALA A 76 -5.29 -9.27 -1.51
N HIS A 77 -4.74 -9.88 -2.56
CA HIS A 77 -3.48 -10.63 -2.48
C HIS A 77 -2.30 -9.72 -2.13
N PHE A 78 -2.27 -8.48 -2.64
CA PHE A 78 -1.30 -7.47 -2.24
C PHE A 78 -1.40 -7.15 -0.74
N LEU A 79 -2.61 -6.96 -0.19
CA LEU A 79 -2.82 -6.69 1.23
C LEU A 79 -2.34 -7.85 2.12
N GLU A 80 -2.55 -9.10 1.72
CA GLU A 80 -2.05 -10.29 2.43
C GLU A 80 -0.51 -10.36 2.53
N MET A 81 0.18 -9.64 1.65
CA MET A 81 1.65 -9.62 1.57
C MET A 81 2.27 -8.29 2.02
N SER A 82 1.48 -7.36 2.57
CA SER A 82 1.94 -6.07 3.09
C SER A 82 2.11 -6.15 4.61
N PHE A 83 3.26 -5.71 5.13
CA PHE A 83 3.63 -5.78 6.56
C PHE A 83 4.06 -4.41 7.10
#